data_AF-A0A6L8I1V7-F1
#
_entry.id   AF-A0A6L8I1V7-F1
#
_cell.length_a   1.000
_cell.length_b   1.000
_cell.length_c   1.000
_cell.angle_alpha   90.00
_cell.angle_beta   90.00
_cell.angle_gamma   90.00
#
_symmetry.space_group_name_H-M   'P 1'
#
loop_
_entity.id
_entity.type
_entity.pdbx_description
1 polymer ?
#
loop_
_entity_poly.entity_id
_entity_poly.type
_entity_poly.pdbx_seq_one_letter_code
_entity_poly.pdbx_strand_id
1 'polypeptide(L)' 'MSWTDERVEGLKKMWAEGKSASQIAKDLGGVTR' A
#
# COMPACT_ATOMS: atom_id res chain seq x y z
N MET A 1 5.08 -14.20 1.85
CA MET A 1 5.77 -13.08 1.19
C MET A 1 5.14 -12.74 -0.16
N SER A 2 3.81 -12.71 -0.25
CA SER A 2 3.14 -12.32 -1.49
C SER A 2 2.31 -11.08 -1.19
N TRP A 3 2.65 -9.99 -1.86
CA TRP A 3 1.85 -8.80 -1.94
C TRP A 3 0.53 -9.21 -2.62
N THR A 4 -0.52 -9.46 -1.82
CA THR A 4 -1.78 -9.96 -2.36
C THR A 4 -2.42 -8.90 -3.25
N ASP A 5 -3.20 -9.31 -4.24
CA ASP A 5 -3.90 -8.39 -5.15
C ASP A 5 -4.75 -7.36 -4.40
N GLU A 6 -5.32 -7.73 -3.25
CA GLU A 6 -6.03 -6.81 -2.36
C GLU A 6 -5.15 -5.67 -1.84
N ARG A 7 -3.86 -5.93 -1.57
CA ARG A 7 -2.90 -4.88 -1.19
C ARG A 7 -2.55 -3.98 -2.37
N VAL A 8 -2.45 -4.55 -3.58
CA VAL A 8 -2.19 -3.81 -4.82
C VAL A 8 -3.36 -2.87 -5.12
N GLU A 9 -4.59 -3.36 -5.01
CA GLU A 9 -5.83 -2.59 -5.16
C GLU A 9 -5.88 -1.44 -4.15
N GLY A 10 -5.60 -1.73 -2.87
CA GLY A 10 -5.53 -0.71 -1.82
C GLY A 10 -4.45 0.34 -2.09
N LEU A 11 -3.25 -0.09 -2.56
CA LEU A 11 -2.18 0.83 -2.92
C LEU A 11 -2.58 1.74 -4.09
N LYS A 12 -3.17 1.19 -5.16
CA LYS A 12 -3.62 1.97 -6.33
C LYS A 12 -4.63 3.03 -5.94
N LYS A 13 -5.58 2.69 -5.06
CA LYS A 13 -6.58 3.64 -4.57
C LYS A 13 -5.93 4.79 -3.78
N MET A 14 -5.07 4.46 -2.82
CA MET A 14 -4.37 5.47 -2.02
C MET A 14 -3.41 6.33 -2.84
N TRP A 15 -2.79 5.76 -3.87
CA TRP A 15 -1.95 6.48 -4.81
C TRP A 15 -2.78 7.48 -5.64
N ALA A 16 -3.97 7.07 -6.10
CA ALA A 16 -4.89 7.96 -6.81
C ALA A 16 -5.42 9.10 -5.92
N GLU A 17 -5.51 8.88 -4.61
CA GLU A 17 -5.84 9.91 -3.60
C GLU A 17 -4.67 10.88 -3.33
N GLY A 18 -3.50 10.67 -3.95
CA GLY A 18 -2.33 11.54 -3.81
C GLY A 18 -1.47 11.24 -2.58
N LYS A 19 -1.68 10.10 -1.92
CA LYS A 19 -0.83 9.69 -0.78
C LYS A 19 0.57 9.26 -1.28
N SER A 20 1.59 9.63 -0.52
CA SER A 20 2.97 9.22 -0.81
C SER A 20 3.20 7.73 -0.48
N ALA A 21 4.14 7.09 -1.18
CA ALA A 21 4.50 5.68 -0.95
C ALA A 21 4.83 5.37 0.52
N SER A 22 5.47 6.30 1.23
CA SER A 22 5.83 6.16 2.64
C SER A 22 4.61 6.18 3.57
N GLN A 23 3.59 6.99 3.24
CA GLN A 23 2.31 7.00 3.96
C GLN A 23 1.53 5.71 3.67
N ILE A 24 1.49 5.28 2.41
CA ILE A 24 0.82 4.04 2.00
C ILE A 24 1.48 2.82 2.66
N ALA A 25 2.81 2.78 2.77
CA ALA A 25 3.52 1.70 3.44
C ALA A 25 3.25 1.64 4.95
N LYS A 26 3.01 2.79 5.59
CA LYS A 26 2.55 2.87 6.98
C LYS A 26 1.11 2.39 7.12
N ASP A 27 0.20 2.85 6.25
CA ASP A 27 -1.22 2.47 6.26
C ASP A 27 -1.43 0.98 5.93
N LEU A 28 -0.61 0.42 5.05
CA LEU A 28 -0.56 -1.02 4.77
C LEU A 28 0.15 -1.81 5.90
N GLY A 29 0.45 -1.20 7.04
CA GLY A 29 0.86 -1.93 8.23
C GLY A 29 2.21 -2.61 8.08
N GLY A 30 3.21 -1.91 7.52
CA GLY A 30 4.60 -2.34 7.49
C GLY A 30 4.79 -3.65 6.73
N VAL A 31 5.18 -3.55 5.46
CA VAL A 31 5.72 -4.71 4.73
C VAL A 31 7.10 -5.03 5.31
N THR A 32 7.16 -5.51 6.55
CA THR A 32 8.31 -6.23 7.09
C THR A 32 8.31 -7.59 6.43
N ARG A 33 9.44 -7.89 5.77
CA ARG A 33 9.74 -9.07 4.94
C ARG A 33 8.87 -10.29 5.22
#